data_AF-A0A8T6IM77-F1
#
_entry.id   AF-A0A8T6IM77-F1
#
_cell.length_a   1.000
_cell.length_b   1.000
_cell.length_c   1.000
_cell.angle_alpha   90.00
_cell.angle_beta   90.00
_cell.angle_gamma   90.00
#
_symmetry.space_group_name_H-M   'P 1'
#
loop_
_entity.id
_entity.type
_entity.pdbx_description
1 polymer ?
#
loop_
_entity_poly.entity_id
_entity_poly.type
_entity_poly.pdbx_seq_one_letter_code
_entity_poly.pdbx_strand_id
1 'polypeptide(L)'
;MRNRFLVCYDVSDPKRLARTYKKMNGFGEPAQYSVFICDLSPKERVLLEEALTEILNLKEDRALIVDMGPSEGRGGESYAVLGNAREFPRRTAVIV
;
A
#
# COMPACT_ATOMS: atom_id res chain seq x y z
N MET A 1 -4.14 -18.13 3.04
CA MET A 1 -3.55 -17.75 1.74
C MET A 1 -3.62 -16.24 1.62
N ARG A 2 -2.60 -15.59 1.07
CA ARG A 2 -2.56 -14.13 0.87
C ARG A 2 -2.56 -13.84 -0.63
N ASN A 3 -3.18 -12.73 -1.01
CA ASN A 3 -3.11 -12.19 -2.35
C ASN A 3 -2.27 -10.91 -2.34
N ARG A 4 -1.63 -10.62 -3.46
CA ARG A 4 -0.90 -9.38 -3.65
C ARG A 4 -1.82 -8.30 -4.18
N PHE A 5 -1.76 -7.13 -3.56
CA PHE A 5 -2.54 -5.97 -3.94
C PHE A 5 -1.62 -4.81 -4.31
N LEU A 6 -1.98 -4.11 -5.38
CA LEU A 6 -1.47 -2.78 -5.67
C LEU A 6 -2.46 -1.77 -5.11
N VAL A 7 -2.01 -0.95 -4.17
CA VAL A 7 -2.83 0.10 -3.53
C VAL A 7 -2.30 1.46 -3.96
N CYS A 8 -3.06 2.15 -4.79
CA CYS A 8 -2.76 3.51 -5.24
C CYS A 8 -3.68 4.48 -4.51
N TYR A 9 -3.18 5.65 -4.13
CA TYR A 9 -4.02 6.72 -3.59
C TYR A 9 -3.71 8.07 -4.21
N ASP A 10 -4.73 8.90 -4.33
CA ASP A 10 -4.66 10.29 -4.75
C ASP A 10 -5.27 11.12 -3.63
N VAL A 11 -4.42 11.84 -2.88
CA VAL A 11 -4.79 12.54 -1.64
C VAL A 11 -4.40 13.99 -1.76
N SER A 12 -5.40 14.88 -1.73
CA SER A 12 -5.21 16.30 -2.04
C SER A 12 -4.60 17.09 -0.86
N ASP A 13 -4.91 16.68 0.37
CA ASP A 13 -4.41 17.36 1.58
C ASP A 13 -3.06 16.75 2.06
N PRO A 14 -2.00 17.57 2.24
CA PRO A 14 -0.69 17.08 2.68
C PRO A 14 -0.68 16.39 4.05
N LYS A 15 -1.56 16.79 4.99
CA LYS A 15 -1.62 16.17 6.32
C LYS A 15 -2.29 14.79 6.25
N ARG A 16 -3.38 14.66 5.49
CA ARG A 16 -4.01 13.36 5.21
C ARG A 16 -3.05 12.46 4.45
N LEU A 17 -2.33 12.98 3.45
CA LEU A 17 -1.33 12.22 2.69
C LEU A 17 -0.23 11.65 3.59
N ALA A 18 0.33 12.46 4.50
CA ALA A 18 1.32 11.99 5.47
C ALA A 18 0.77 10.91 6.41
N ARG A 19 -0.49 11.06 6.86
CA ARG A 19 -1.19 10.05 7.67
C ARG A 19 -1.41 8.76 6.89
N THR A 20 -1.88 8.85 5.66
CA THR A 20 -2.12 7.71 4.75
C THR A 20 -0.81 6.95 4.52
N TYR A 21 0.27 7.62 4.15
CA TYR A 21 1.59 6.99 3.98
C TYR A 21 2.02 6.26 5.27
N LYS A 22 1.95 6.93 6.43
CA LYS A 22 2.33 6.32 7.72
C LYS A 22 1.48 5.08 8.05
N LYS A 23 0.17 5.12 7.76
CA LYS A 23 -0.73 3.99 7.99
C LYS A 23 -0.44 2.82 7.03
N MET A 24 -0.20 3.10 5.76
CA MET A 24 0.07 2.10 4.72
C MET A 24 1.35 1.30 4.95
N ASN A 25 2.35 1.88 5.63
CA ASN A 25 3.55 1.16 6.07
C ASN A 25 3.27 -0.02 7.02
N GLY A 26 2.07 -0.10 7.63
CA GLY A 26 1.64 -1.25 8.43
C GLY A 26 1.07 -2.41 7.60
N PHE A 27 0.76 -2.19 6.33
CA PHE A 27 0.08 -3.16 5.46
C PHE A 27 0.95 -3.67 4.31
N GLY A 28 1.98 -2.92 3.92
CA GLY A 28 2.88 -3.32 2.84
C GLY A 28 4.02 -2.35 2.62
N GLU A 29 4.67 -2.49 1.47
CA GLU A 29 5.86 -1.74 1.12
C GLU A 29 5.54 -0.62 0.12
N PRO A 30 6.12 0.58 0.28
CA PRO A 30 5.95 1.65 -0.69
C PRO A 30 6.67 1.30 -2.00
N ALA A 31 5.93 1.33 -3.11
CA ALA A 31 6.47 1.14 -4.46
C ALA A 31 6.77 2.49 -5.15
N GLN A 32 5.93 3.50 -4.88
CA GLN A 32 6.11 4.88 -5.31
C GLN A 32 5.62 5.83 -4.21
N TYR A 33 5.59 7.14 -4.47
CA TYR A 33 5.13 8.13 -3.49
C TYR A 33 3.69 7.87 -3.00
N SER A 34 2.82 7.46 -3.93
CA SER A 34 1.40 7.21 -3.64
C SER A 34 0.94 5.81 -4.06
N VAL A 35 1.86 4.85 -4.09
CA VAL A 35 1.60 3.47 -4.49
C VAL A 35 2.27 2.52 -3.52
N PHE A 36 1.52 1.55 -3.02
CA PHE A 36 1.98 0.49 -2.12
C PHE A 36 1.72 -0.88 -2.71
N ILE A 37 2.60 -1.82 -2.41
CA ILE A 37 2.41 -3.25 -2.69
C ILE A 37 2.16 -3.94 -1.36
N CYS A 38 1.00 -4.58 -1.24
CA CYS A 38 0.55 -5.22 -0.01
C CYS A 38 0.21 -6.67 -0.28
N ASP A 39 0.92 -7.60 0.35
CA ASP A 39 0.46 -8.99 0.44
C ASP A 39 -0.52 -9.07 1.61
N LEU A 40 -1.78 -9.43 1.36
CA LEU A 40 -2.85 -9.38 2.35
C LEU A 40 -3.70 -10.65 2.31
N SER A 41 -4.06 -11.16 3.47
CA SER A 41 -5.17 -12.07 3.65
C SER A 41 -6.51 -11.34 3.48
N PRO A 42 -7.63 -12.05 3.28
CA PRO A 42 -8.95 -11.41 3.18
C PRO A 42 -9.29 -10.51 4.37
N LYS A 43 -8.88 -10.90 5.59
CA LYS A 43 -9.09 -10.09 6.80
C LYS A 43 -8.22 -8.84 6.80
N GLU A 44 -6.94 -8.95 6.45
CA GLU A 44 -6.03 -7.79 6.36
C GLU A 44 -6.49 -6.79 5.30
N ARG A 45 -7.09 -7.27 4.20
CA ARG A 45 -7.69 -6.40 3.18
C ARG A 45 -8.84 -5.55 3.75
N VAL A 46 -9.76 -6.14 4.49
CA VAL A 46 -10.86 -5.39 5.13
C VAL A 46 -10.29 -4.34 6.09
N LEU A 47 -9.32 -4.72 6.92
CA LEU A 47 -8.67 -3.78 7.86
C LEU A 47 -7.95 -2.63 7.14
N LEU A 48 -7.37 -2.89 5.96
CA LEU A 48 -6.76 -1.86 5.13
C LEU A 48 -7.81 -0.88 4.58
N GLU A 49 -8.93 -1.40 4.06
CA GLU A 49 -10.03 -0.59 3.53
C GLU A 49 -10.66 0.29 4.62
N GLU A 50 -10.89 -0.26 5.82
CA GLU A 50 -11.34 0.49 6.99
C GLU A 50 -10.34 1.59 7.38
N ALA A 51 -9.06 1.23 7.51
CA ALA A 51 -7.99 2.15 7.85
C ALA A 51 -7.85 3.33 6.88
N LEU A 52 -8.01 3.10 5.58
CA LEU A 52 -8.00 4.16 4.58
C LEU A 52 -9.24 5.04 4.70
N THR A 53 -10.42 4.44 4.88
CA THR A 53 -11.69 5.17 5.01
C THR A 53 -11.71 6.10 6.22
N GLU A 54 -11.03 5.76 7.31
CA GLU A 54 -10.87 6.63 8.49
C GLU A 54 -9.97 7.86 8.26
N ILE A 55 -9.07 7.79 7.27
CA ILE A 55 -8.08 8.86 7.02
C ILE A 55 -8.50 9.74 5.86
N LEU A 56 -9.01 9.12 4.79
CA LEU A 56 -9.32 9.78 3.52
C LEU A 56 -10.60 10.60 3.62
N ASN A 57 -10.60 11.79 3.03
CA ASN A 57 -11.83 12.49 2.72
C ASN A 57 -12.35 11.96 1.38
N LEU A 58 -13.27 11.00 1.39
CA LEU A 58 -13.77 10.34 0.17
C LEU A 58 -14.52 11.27 -0.82
N LYS A 59 -14.74 12.55 -0.47
CA LYS A 59 -15.24 13.56 -1.42
C LYS A 59 -14.14 14.18 -2.28
N GLU A 60 -12.89 14.11 -1.84
CA GLU A 60 -11.74 14.78 -2.44
C GLU A 60 -10.62 13.80 -2.80
N ASP A 61 -10.43 12.78 -1.97
CA ASP A 61 -9.38 11.79 -2.08
C ASP A 61 -9.93 10.50 -2.70
N ARG A 62 -9.03 9.72 -3.32
CA ARG A 62 -9.37 8.45 -3.96
C ARG A 62 -8.34 7.40 -3.60
N ALA A 63 -8.80 6.15 -3.45
CA ALA A 63 -7.92 4.98 -3.39
C ALA A 63 -8.38 3.94 -4.41
N LEU A 64 -7.42 3.32 -5.07
CA LEU A 64 -7.62 2.22 -6.00
C LEU A 64 -6.88 1.00 -5.44
N ILE A 65 -7.59 -0.11 -5.29
CA ILE A 65 -7.06 -1.38 -4.79
C ILE A 65 -7.21 -2.41 -5.90
N VAL A 66 -6.09 -2.94 -6.39
CA VAL A 66 -6.06 -3.92 -7.48
C VAL A 66 -5.54 -5.24 -6.96
N ASP A 67 -6.33 -6.31 -7.08
CA ASP A 67 -5.89 -7.68 -6.77
C ASP A 67 -5.05 -8.21 -7.94
N MET A 68 -3.80 -8.59 -7.64
CA MET A 68 -2.84 -9.13 -8.61
C MET A 68 -2.72 -10.66 -8.54
N GLY A 69 -3.59 -11.30 -7.75
CA GLY A 69 -3.63 -12.74 -7.54
C GLY A 69 -2.80 -13.21 -6.34
N PRO A 70 -2.59 -14.53 -6.19
CA PRO A 70 -1.85 -15.10 -5.07
C PRO A 70 -0.46 -14.50 -4.91
N SER A 71 -0.06 -14.22 -3.65
CA SER A 71 1.25 -13.65 -3.34
C SER A 71 2.41 -14.61 -3.65
N GLU A 72 2.15 -15.92 -3.56
CA GLU A 72 3.06 -16.97 -4.01
C GLU A 72 2.74 -17.31 -5.48
N GLY A 73 3.64 -16.97 -6.39
CA GLY A 73 3.49 -17.20 -7.84
C GLY A 73 3.36 -15.90 -8.66
N ARG A 74 2.38 -15.86 -9.57
CA ARG A 74 2.23 -14.80 -10.59
C ARG A 74 2.15 -13.38 -10.04
N GLY A 75 1.69 -13.18 -8.80
CA GLY A 75 1.65 -11.87 -8.16
C GLY A 75 3.01 -11.15 -8.15
N GLY A 76 4.11 -11.91 -8.07
CA GLY A 76 5.49 -11.39 -8.16
C GLY A 76 5.84 -10.73 -9.49
N GLU A 77 5.30 -11.26 -10.59
CA GLU A 77 5.64 -10.87 -11.96
C GLU A 77 4.55 -10.01 -12.62
N SER A 78 3.54 -9.64 -11.84
CA SER A 78 2.34 -8.94 -12.33
C SER A 78 2.54 -7.44 -12.59
N TYR A 79 3.68 -6.89 -12.20
CA TYR A 79 4.01 -5.48 -12.38
C TYR A 79 5.51 -5.29 -12.68
N ALA A 80 5.85 -4.18 -13.32
CA ALA A 80 7.22 -3.77 -13.58
C ALA A 80 7.41 -2.32 -13.15
N VAL A 81 8.62 -1.99 -12.70
CA VAL A 81 9.03 -0.62 -12.36
C VAL A 81 10.07 -0.19 -13.36
N LEU A 82 9.87 0.98 -13.98
CA LEU A 82 10.83 1.62 -14.85
C LEU A 82 11.49 2.80 -14.11
N GLY A 83 12.81 2.95 -14.25
CA GLY A 83 13.60 3.98 -13.57
C GLY A 83 14.19 3.52 -12.23
N ASN A 84 14.80 4.44 -11.49
CA ASN A 84 15.41 4.12 -10.20
C ASN A 84 14.33 3.75 -9.19
N ALA A 85 14.38 2.52 -8.69
CA ALA A 85 13.61 2.13 -7.52
C ALA A 85 13.96 3.10 -6.39
N ARG A 86 12.95 3.77 -5.84
CA ARG A 86 13.17 4.68 -4.72
C ARG A 86 13.61 3.80 -3.55
N GLU A 87 14.85 3.95 -3.10
CA GLU A 87 15.29 3.30 -1.86
C GLU A 87 14.51 3.93 -0.71
N PHE A 88 13.50 3.22 -0.22
CA PHE A 88 12.88 3.56 1.04
C PHE A 88 13.75 2.94 2.14
N PRO A 89 14.15 3.70 3.18
CA PRO A 89 14.96 3.15 4.26
C PRO A 89 14.20 1.97 4.87
N ARG A 90 14.70 0.76 4.64
CA ARG A 90 14.16 -0.44 5.26
C ARG A 90 14.24 -0.23 6.76
N ARG A 91 13.09 -0.25 7.44
CA ARG A 91 13.06 -0.37 8.89
C ARG A 91 13.52 -1.78 9.24
N THR A 92 14.83 -1.98 9.36
CA THR A 92 15.36 -3.11 10.12
C THR A 92 14.87 -2.92 11.56
N ALA A 93 13.97 -3.78 12.02
CA ALA A 93 13.66 -3.85 13.43
C ALA A 93 14.96 -4.23 14.15
N VAL A 94 15.57 -3.26 14.85
CA VAL A 94 16.60 -3.56 15.84
C VAL A 94 15.83 -4.02 17.07
N ILE A 95 15.77 -5.34 17.27
CA ILE A 95 15.35 -5.89 18.56
C ILE A 95 16.54 -5.70 19.49
N VAL A 96 16.39 -4.81 20.48
CA VAL A 96 17.30 -4.69 21.63
C VAL A 96 16.71 -5.47 22.79
#